data_AF-L5M3Q9-F1
#
_entry.id   AF-L5M3Q9-F1
#
_cell.length_a   1.000
_cell.length_b   1.000
_cell.length_c   1.000
_cell.angle_alpha   90.00
_cell.angle_beta   90.00
_cell.angle_gamma   90.00
#
_symmetry.space_group_name_H-M   'P 1'
#
loop_
_entity.id
_entity.type
_entity.pdbx_description
1 polymer ?
#
loop_
_entity_poly.entity_id
_entity_poly.type
_entity_poly.pdbx_seq_one_letter_code
_entity_poly.pdbx_strand_id
1 'polypeptide(L)' 'MINKVTPYNYPVPVRDDGNMPDVPSHPQDPQGPSLEWLKKL' A
#
# COMPACT_ATOMS: atom_id res chain seq x y z
N MET A 1 10.43 -8.06 -7.85
CA MET A 1 9.50 -6.97 -7.46
C MET A 1 8.06 -7.41 -7.63
N ILE A 2 7.65 -7.89 -8.82
CA ILE A 2 6.27 -8.32 -9.15
C ILE A 2 5.67 -9.32 -8.14
N ASN A 3 6.35 -10.43 -7.86
CA ASN A 3 5.82 -11.46 -6.95
C ASN A 3 5.53 -10.98 -5.52
N LYS A 4 6.17 -9.89 -5.06
CA LYS A 4 5.91 -9.31 -3.73
C LYS A 4 4.71 -8.37 -3.72
N VAL A 5 4.41 -7.74 -4.85
CA VAL A 5 3.32 -6.76 -4.99
C VAL A 5 2.01 -7.40 -5.45
N THR A 6 2.01 -8.68 -5.79
CA THR A 6 0.80 -9.46 -6.10
C THR A 6 0.12 -9.91 -4.80
N PRO A 7 -1.05 -9.34 -4.45
CA PRO A 7 -1.73 -9.69 -3.21
C PRO A 7 -2.56 -10.95 -3.39
N TYR A 8 -2.03 -12.10 -2.95
CA TYR A 8 -2.82 -13.34 -2.88
C TYR A 8 -3.71 -13.40 -1.64
N ASN A 9 -3.35 -12.66 -0.60
CA ASN A 9 -4.11 -12.55 0.64
C ASN A 9 -4.75 -11.15 0.73
N TYR A 10 -5.87 -11.07 1.44
CA TYR A 10 -6.50 -9.78 1.74
C TYR A 10 -5.65 -8.99 2.74
N PRO A 11 -5.26 -7.73 2.43
CA PRO A 11 -4.52 -6.90 3.36
C PRO A 11 -5.42 -6.50 4.53
N VAL A 12 -5.02 -6.85 5.75
CA VAL A 12 -5.78 -6.52 6.97
C VAL A 12 -5.45 -5.08 7.39
N PRO A 13 -6.45 -4.18 7.48
CA PRO A 13 -6.22 -2.80 7.94
C PRO A 13 -5.66 -2.76 9.37
N VAL A 14 -4.75 -1.83 9.61
CA VAL A 14 -4.18 -1.58 10.94
C VAL A 14 -5.09 -0.65 11.73
N ARG A 15 -5.16 -0.84 13.04
CA ARG A 15 -5.86 0.09 13.93
C ARG A 15 -5.00 1.34 14.13
N ASP A 16 -5.55 2.49 13.81
CA ASP A 16 -4.88 3.79 13.99
C ASP A 16 -4.70 4.13 15.48
N ASP A 17 -3.50 4.54 15.85
CA ASP A 17 -3.12 5.03 17.19
C ASP A 17 -2.91 6.55 17.24
N GLY A 18 -3.10 7.24 16.11
CA GLY A 18 -2.97 8.68 15.96
C GLY A 18 -1.57 9.16 15.54
N ASN A 19 -0.59 8.26 15.36
CA ASN A 19 0.78 8.61 14.96
C ASN A 19 1.36 7.67 13.89
N MET A 20 0.58 7.37 12.84
CA MET A 20 1.00 6.52 11.71
C MET A 20 1.08 7.31 10.38
N PRO A 21 2.08 8.20 10.19
CA PRO A 21 2.17 9.03 8.97
C PRO A 21 2.47 8.24 7.69
N ASP A 22 2.98 7.00 7.82
CA ASP A 22 3.35 6.14 6.70
C ASP A 22 2.20 5.24 6.22
N VAL A 23 1.12 5.11 7.00
CA VAL A 23 0.00 4.21 6.70
C VAL A 23 -1.13 5.01 6.06
N PRO A 24 -1.52 4.72 4.81
CA PRO A 24 -2.63 5.41 4.17
C PRO A 24 -3.96 5.10 4.86
N SER A 25 -4.82 6.10 4.95
CA SER A 25 -6.20 5.93 5.43
C SER A 25 -7.12 5.41 4.32
N HIS A 26 -6.79 5.68 3.06
CA HIS A 26 -7.52 5.27 1.89
C HIS A 26 -6.58 4.79 0.77
N PRO A 27 -6.96 3.79 -0.07
CA PRO A 27 -6.08 3.25 -1.12
C PRO A 27 -5.55 4.24 -2.16
N GLN A 28 -6.18 5.41 -2.28
CA GLN A 28 -5.77 6.47 -3.22
C GLN A 28 -4.84 7.51 -2.58
N ASP A 29 -4.62 7.44 -1.27
CA ASP A 29 -3.72 8.36 -0.60
C ASP A 29 -2.30 8.21 -1.17
N PRO A 30 -1.53 9.29 -1.26
CA PRO A 30 -0.18 9.24 -1.82
C PRO A 30 0.81 8.46 -0.93
N GLN A 31 0.39 8.08 0.28
CA GLN A 31 1.16 7.32 1.24
C GLN A 31 1.17 5.83 0.87
N GLY A 32 2.33 5.19 1.03
CA GLY A 32 2.50 3.76 0.75
C GLY A 32 3.18 3.44 -0.59
N PRO A 33 3.36 2.14 -0.89
CA PRO A 33 4.12 1.69 -2.05
C PRO A 33 3.31 1.81 -3.35
N SER A 34 3.79 2.63 -4.29
CA SER A 34 3.18 2.77 -5.61
C SER A 34 3.75 1.79 -6.65
N LEU A 35 2.88 1.36 -7.58
CA LEU A 35 3.21 0.46 -8.69
C LEU A 35 3.39 1.19 -10.04
N GLU A 36 3.67 2.49 -10.05
CA GLU A 36 3.89 3.26 -11.28
C GLU A 36 5.03 2.70 -12.16
N TRP A 37 6.06 2.11 -11.56
CA TRP A 37 7.13 1.44 -12.31
C TRP A 37 6.61 0.23 -13.10
N LEU A 38 5.64 -0.52 -12.54
CA LEU A 38 5.06 -1.70 -13.17
C LEU A 38 4.16 -1.32 -14.35
N LYS A 39 3.47 -0.17 -14.25
CA LYS A 39 2.68 0.39 -15.36
C LYS A 39 3.54 0.86 -16.54
N LYS A 40 4.80 1.21 -16.29
CA LYS A 40 5.76 1.74 -17.27
C LYS A 40 6.66 0.67 -17.90
N LEU A 41 6.47 -0.60 -17.54
CA LEU A 41 7.14 -1.73 -18.18
C LEU A 41 6.59 -2.00 -19.59
#